data_AF-A0A376RNA5-F1
#
_entry.id   AF-A0A376RNA5-F1
#
_cell.length_a   1.000
_cell.length_b   1.000
_cell.length_c   1.000
_cell.angle_alpha   90.00
_cell.angle_beta   90.00
_cell.angle_gamma   90.00
#
_symmetry.space_group_name_H-M   'P 1'
#
loop_
_entity.id
_entity.type
_entity.pdbx_description
1 polymer ?
#
loop_
_entity_poly.entity_id
_entity_poly.type
_entity_poly.pdbx_seq_one_letter_code
_entity_poly.pdbx_strand_id
1 'polypeptide(L)'
;MRRKSCLVATGRQAQCCAPFRFYVRVTLLPARRGLTVLKNSSIYWQRLPIITNNNMPMPANCAGDQPLPIIATGHLTTVGASKSDAVRDIYIGTLDAFPAQNFPPADYIALGHIHRAQIIGGMEHVRYCGSPIPLSFDECGKSKYVHLVTFSNGKLESVENLNVPVTQPMAVLKGDLASITAQLEQWRDVSQEPPVWLDIEITTDEYLHDIQRKIQALTESLPVEVLLVLRSREQRERVLASQQRETLSELSVEEVFNRRLALEELDESQQQRLQHLFTTTLHTLAGEHEA
;
A
#
# COMPACT_ATOMS: atom_id res chain seq x y z
N MET A 1 28.77 -8.97 29.07
CA MET A 1 28.51 -9.41 27.68
C MET A 1 27.01 -9.64 27.50
N ARG A 2 26.26 -8.64 27.00
CA ARG A 2 24.79 -8.73 26.83
C ARG A 2 24.47 -9.51 25.56
N ARG A 3 23.86 -10.69 25.67
CA ARG A 3 23.40 -11.48 24.52
C ARG A 3 21.93 -11.14 24.22
N LYS A 4 21.68 -10.64 23.00
CA LYS A 4 20.36 -10.23 22.49
C LYS A 4 19.70 -11.40 21.75
N SER A 5 18.39 -11.57 21.91
CA SER A 5 17.58 -12.59 21.22
C SER A 5 16.86 -11.96 20.02
N CYS A 6 16.89 -12.62 18.86
CA CYS A 6 16.24 -12.17 17.62
C CYS A 6 15.08 -13.13 17.29
N LEU A 7 13.87 -12.59 17.09
CA LEU A 7 12.70 -13.36 16.68
C LEU A 7 12.39 -13.05 15.20
N VAL A 8 12.50 -14.03 14.31
CA VAL A 8 12.09 -13.92 12.91
C VAL A 8 10.83 -14.77 12.75
N ALA A 9 9.68 -14.14 12.45
CA ALA A 9 8.42 -14.84 12.23
C ALA A 9 8.13 -14.97 10.73
N THR A 10 8.17 -16.19 10.20
CA THR A 10 7.75 -16.51 8.82
C THR A 10 6.42 -17.28 8.84
N GLY A 11 5.40 -16.79 8.13
CA GLY A 11 4.10 -17.46 7.98
C GLY A 11 3.85 -17.91 6.54
N ARG A 12 3.42 -19.17 6.34
CA ARG A 12 2.97 -19.71 5.04
C ARG A 12 1.50 -19.37 4.79
N GLN A 13 1.18 -19.01 3.55
CA GLN A 13 -0.20 -18.87 3.05
C GLN A 13 -0.80 -20.26 2.79
N ALA A 14 -2.03 -20.50 3.25
CA ALA A 14 -2.85 -21.63 2.82
C ALA A 14 -4.03 -21.08 1.99
N GLN A 15 -4.06 -21.43 0.71
CA GLN A 15 -5.17 -21.18 -0.22
C GLN A 15 -6.28 -22.20 0.04
N CYS A 16 -7.47 -21.76 0.45
CA CYS A 16 -8.70 -22.53 0.32
C CYS A 16 -9.92 -21.59 0.23
N CYS A 17 -10.75 -21.80 -0.80
CA CYS A 17 -12.02 -21.13 -1.05
C CYS A 17 -13.07 -21.49 0.03
N ALA A 18 -13.36 -20.57 0.96
CA ALA A 18 -14.47 -20.58 1.93
C ALA A 18 -14.53 -19.17 2.60
N PRO A 19 -15.63 -18.72 3.24
CA PRO A 19 -15.75 -17.34 3.74
C PRO A 19 -14.54 -16.99 4.63
N PHE A 20 -13.79 -15.96 4.22
CA PHE A 20 -12.45 -15.66 4.76
C PHE A 20 -12.52 -15.42 6.27
N ARG A 21 -11.74 -16.21 7.03
CA ARG A 21 -11.70 -16.21 8.50
C ARG A 21 -10.43 -15.53 9.00
N PHE A 22 -10.57 -14.56 9.90
CA PHE A 22 -9.43 -13.93 10.58
C PHE A 22 -8.93 -14.83 11.71
N TYR A 23 -7.63 -15.13 11.70
CA TYR A 23 -6.95 -15.85 12.77
C TYR A 23 -5.89 -14.94 13.39
N VAL A 24 -6.10 -14.56 14.65
CA VAL A 24 -5.06 -13.96 15.48
C VAL A 24 -4.36 -15.11 16.21
N ARG A 25 -3.06 -15.26 15.99
CA ARG A 25 -2.25 -16.23 16.73
C ARG A 25 -1.75 -15.57 18.00
N VAL A 26 -2.10 -16.16 19.14
CA VAL A 26 -1.61 -15.73 20.45
C VAL A 26 -0.51 -16.69 20.89
N THR A 27 0.66 -16.16 21.23
CA THR A 27 1.80 -16.95 21.72
C THR A 27 2.20 -16.46 23.11
N LEU A 28 2.22 -17.38 24.08
CA LEU A 28 2.75 -17.14 25.43
C LEU A 28 4.25 -17.42 25.45
N LEU A 29 5.05 -16.44 25.86
CA LEU A 29 6.50 -16.60 25.99
C LEU A 29 6.88 -16.74 27.47
N PRO A 30 7.47 -17.87 27.89
CA PRO A 30 8.00 -18.00 29.25
C PRO A 30 9.24 -17.12 29.42
N ALA A 31 9.32 -16.41 30.54
CA ALA A 31 10.51 -15.65 30.92
C ALA A 31 11.68 -16.61 31.23
N ARG A 32 12.53 -16.95 30.25
CA ARG A 32 13.80 -17.64 30.50
C ARG A 32 14.98 -16.92 29.85
N ARG A 33 16.03 -16.71 30.65
CA ARG A 33 17.34 -16.21 30.22
C ARG A 33 18.07 -17.31 29.44
N GLY A 34 18.24 -17.12 28.14
CA GLY A 34 19.07 -18.00 27.31
C GLY A 34 18.54 -18.18 25.88
N LEU A 35 19.45 -18.26 24.92
CA LEU A 35 19.16 -18.51 23.51
C LEU A 35 18.81 -20.00 23.33
N THR A 36 17.55 -20.37 23.57
CA THR A 36 17.05 -21.71 23.29
C THR A 36 15.83 -21.58 22.39
N VAL A 37 15.89 -22.18 21.18
CA VAL A 37 14.73 -22.31 20.29
C VAL A 37 13.59 -22.96 21.08
N LEU A 38 12.51 -22.20 21.30
CA LEU A 38 11.38 -22.62 22.12
C LEU A 38 10.68 -23.82 21.46
N LYS A 39 10.84 -25.01 22.04
CA LYS A 39 10.08 -26.23 21.68
C LYS A 39 8.72 -26.33 22.39
N ASN A 40 8.44 -25.48 23.38
CA ASN A 40 7.19 -25.53 24.17
C ASN A 40 6.40 -24.21 24.07
N SER A 41 5.76 -23.98 22.93
CA SER A 41 4.73 -22.94 22.77
C SER A 41 3.36 -23.60 22.74
N SER A 42 2.47 -23.28 23.68
CA SER A 42 1.05 -23.61 23.54
C SER A 42 0.46 -22.65 22.51
N ILE A 43 -0.08 -23.20 21.42
CA ILE A 43 -0.68 -22.44 20.31
C ILE A 43 -2.19 -22.41 20.55
N TYR A 44 -2.75 -21.22 20.77
CA TYR A 44 -4.20 -21.02 20.83
C TYR A 44 -4.66 -20.29 19.55
N TRP A 45 -5.58 -20.93 18.82
CA TRP A 45 -6.27 -20.31 17.69
C TRP A 45 -7.59 -19.74 18.18
N GLN A 46 -7.76 -18.42 18.09
CA GLN A 46 -9.05 -17.80 18.35
C GLN A 46 -9.62 -17.15 17.10
N ARG A 47 -10.89 -17.47 16.85
CA ARG A 47 -11.71 -17.00 15.75
C ARG A 47 -12.24 -15.63 16.12
N LEU A 48 -11.88 -14.58 15.37
CA LEU A 48 -12.61 -13.31 15.42
C LEU A 48 -13.80 -13.43 14.45
N PRO A 49 -15.05 -13.49 14.94
CA PRO A 49 -16.20 -13.35 14.06
C PRO A 49 -16.29 -11.89 13.62
N ILE A 50 -16.68 -11.68 12.36
CA ILE A 50 -17.08 -10.37 11.85
C ILE A 50 -18.41 -10.03 12.53
N ILE A 51 -18.38 -9.45 13.73
CA ILE A 51 -19.57 -9.01 14.45
C ILE A 51 -19.30 -7.63 15.04
N THR A 52 -20.22 -6.72 14.72
CA THR A 52 -20.33 -5.30 15.01
C THR A 52 -20.52 -4.93 16.49
N ASN A 53 -20.04 -5.75 17.43
CA ASN A 53 -20.22 -5.47 18.86
C ASN A 53 -18.89 -5.26 19.60
N ASN A 54 -18.76 -4.07 20.17
CA ASN A 54 -17.61 -3.48 20.88
C ASN A 54 -17.20 -4.19 22.19
N ASN A 55 -17.49 -5.47 22.38
CA ASN A 55 -17.09 -6.20 23.58
C ASN A 55 -16.89 -7.68 23.26
N MET A 56 -15.71 -8.03 22.73
CA MET A 56 -15.23 -9.40 22.90
C MET A 56 -14.28 -9.46 24.09
N PRO A 57 -14.65 -10.14 25.18
CA PRO A 57 -13.68 -10.47 26.20
C PRO A 57 -12.64 -11.41 25.59
N MET A 58 -11.36 -11.11 25.80
CA MET A 58 -10.32 -12.14 25.74
C MET A 58 -10.79 -13.36 26.54
N PRO A 59 -10.38 -14.59 26.20
CA PRO A 59 -10.38 -15.65 27.20
C PRO A 59 -9.59 -15.12 28.40
N ALA A 60 -10.29 -14.75 29.47
CA ALA A 60 -9.65 -14.54 30.74
C ALA A 60 -8.82 -15.81 31.02
N ASN A 61 -7.53 -15.64 31.31
CA ASN A 61 -6.57 -16.72 31.61
C ASN A 61 -5.99 -17.57 30.47
N CYS A 62 -5.53 -16.98 29.35
CA CYS A 62 -4.49 -17.69 28.57
C CYS A 62 -3.20 -17.89 29.39
N ALA A 63 -2.83 -16.94 30.24
CA ALA A 63 -1.62 -17.00 31.08
C ALA A 63 -1.86 -17.56 32.50
N GLY A 64 -3.12 -17.78 32.92
CA GLY A 64 -3.45 -18.02 34.32
C GLY A 64 -3.03 -16.85 35.23
N ASP A 65 -2.70 -17.15 36.50
CA ASP A 65 -2.16 -16.17 37.47
C ASP A 65 -0.67 -15.85 37.27
N GLN A 66 -0.05 -16.31 36.19
CA GLN A 66 1.38 -16.08 35.95
C GLN A 66 1.60 -14.72 35.27
N PRO A 67 2.65 -13.97 35.65
CA PRO A 67 2.98 -12.68 35.03
C PRO A 67 3.69 -12.90 33.68
N LEU A 68 2.97 -13.46 32.71
CA LEU A 68 3.45 -13.72 31.36
C LEU A 68 2.82 -12.71 30.38
N PRO A 69 3.62 -12.12 29.47
CA PRO A 69 3.08 -11.22 28.46
C PRO A 69 2.33 -12.03 27.39
N ILE A 70 1.23 -11.47 26.90
CA ILE A 70 0.43 -12.01 25.80
C ILE A 70 0.83 -11.28 24.52
N ILE A 71 1.35 -12.03 23.54
CA ILE A 71 1.66 -11.51 22.21
C ILE A 71 0.66 -12.04 21.20
N ALA A 72 -0.04 -11.13 20.54
CA ALA A 72 -0.92 -11.42 19.42
C ALA A 72 -0.20 -11.12 18.10
N THR A 73 -0.51 -11.88 17.04
CA THR A 73 -0.02 -11.59 15.69
C THR A 73 -1.18 -11.52 14.70
N GLY A 74 -1.07 -10.66 13.69
CA GLY A 74 -2.05 -10.56 12.61
C GLY A 74 -1.40 -10.19 11.28
N HIS A 75 -2.07 -10.51 10.17
CA HIS A 75 -1.62 -10.14 8.83
C HIS A 75 -2.81 -9.59 8.04
N LEU A 76 -3.00 -8.27 8.09
CA LEU A 76 -4.17 -7.57 7.54
C LEU A 76 -3.85 -6.07 7.33
N THR A 77 -4.75 -5.32 6.70
CA THR A 77 -4.68 -3.86 6.62
C THR A 77 -5.53 -3.23 7.73
N THR A 78 -5.00 -2.24 8.46
CA THR A 78 -5.75 -1.45 9.46
C THR A 78 -6.14 -0.08 8.93
N VAL A 79 -7.16 0.53 9.53
CA VAL A 79 -7.57 1.91 9.21
C VAL A 79 -6.40 2.87 9.48
N GLY A 80 -6.16 3.80 8.56
CA GLY A 80 -5.07 4.77 8.65
C GLY A 80 -3.68 4.20 8.35
N ALA A 81 -3.57 2.94 7.92
CA ALA A 81 -2.29 2.38 7.51
C ALA A 81 -1.79 3.02 6.21
N SER A 82 -0.54 3.46 6.21
CA SER A 82 0.13 3.92 4.99
C SER A 82 0.54 2.73 4.12
N LYS A 83 -0.18 2.48 3.03
CA LYS A 83 0.11 1.41 2.07
C LYS A 83 1.28 1.79 1.14
N SER A 84 1.94 0.77 0.59
CA SER A 84 2.88 0.88 -0.53
C SER A 84 2.38 0.10 -1.73
N ASP A 85 2.96 0.31 -2.90
CA ASP A 85 2.49 -0.31 -4.14
C ASP A 85 2.65 -1.83 -4.18
N ALA A 86 3.63 -2.37 -3.46
CA ALA A 86 3.81 -3.80 -3.33
C ALA A 86 2.74 -4.48 -2.45
N VAL A 87 1.93 -3.70 -1.70
CA VAL A 87 0.84 -4.24 -0.90
C VAL A 87 -0.34 -4.54 -1.83
N ARG A 88 -0.60 -5.83 -2.06
CA ARG A 88 -1.80 -6.26 -2.78
C ARG A 88 -3.03 -6.07 -1.89
N ASP A 89 -4.12 -5.55 -2.45
CA ASP A 89 -5.38 -5.45 -1.72
C ASP A 89 -5.94 -6.84 -1.44
N ILE A 90 -6.10 -7.15 -0.15
CA ILE A 90 -6.51 -8.48 0.35
C ILE A 90 -8.02 -8.62 0.59
N TYR A 91 -8.82 -7.57 0.33
CA TYR A 91 -10.26 -7.55 0.61
C TYR A 91 -11.09 -6.73 -0.39
N ILE A 92 -10.83 -6.88 -1.69
CA ILE A 92 -11.61 -6.19 -2.73
C ILE A 92 -13.10 -6.57 -2.58
N GLY A 93 -13.93 -5.59 -2.19
CA GLY A 93 -15.40 -5.73 -2.13
C GLY A 93 -16.02 -6.14 -0.80
N THR A 94 -15.28 -6.23 0.31
CA THR A 94 -15.87 -6.57 1.64
C THR A 94 -15.42 -5.69 2.79
N LEU A 95 -14.11 -5.52 3.02
CA LEU A 95 -13.60 -4.74 4.13
C LEU A 95 -12.26 -4.08 3.77
N ASP A 96 -12.27 -2.79 3.46
CA ASP A 96 -11.05 -2.10 3.00
C ASP A 96 -9.98 -1.97 4.09
N ALA A 97 -10.39 -1.89 5.36
CA ALA A 97 -9.49 -1.74 6.50
C ALA A 97 -10.11 -2.18 7.83
N PHE A 98 -9.28 -2.75 8.72
CA PHE A 98 -9.67 -3.18 10.06
C PHE A 98 -9.48 -2.05 11.10
N PRO A 99 -10.51 -1.67 11.88
CA PRO A 99 -10.36 -0.65 12.92
C PRO A 99 -9.47 -1.13 14.07
N ALA A 100 -8.49 -0.32 14.47
CA ALA A 100 -7.50 -0.70 15.48
C ALA A 100 -8.10 -0.93 16.87
N GLN A 101 -9.19 -0.23 17.20
CA GLN A 101 -9.91 -0.38 18.46
C GLN A 101 -10.58 -1.76 18.64
N ASN A 102 -10.71 -2.54 17.56
CA ASN A 102 -11.27 -3.88 17.60
C ASN A 102 -10.21 -4.94 17.97
N PHE A 103 -8.93 -4.55 18.08
CA PHE A 103 -7.92 -5.45 18.59
C PHE A 103 -8.15 -5.73 20.08
N PRO A 104 -7.93 -6.98 20.52
CA PRO A 104 -8.06 -7.29 21.92
C PRO A 104 -6.86 -6.74 22.73
N PRO A 105 -7.01 -6.52 24.04
CA PRO A 105 -5.97 -5.94 24.89
C PRO A 105 -4.84 -6.93 25.20
N ALA A 106 -3.94 -7.16 24.23
CA ALA A 106 -2.71 -7.92 24.40
C ALA A 106 -1.54 -6.99 24.78
N ASP A 107 -0.51 -7.51 25.45
CA ASP A 107 0.67 -6.72 25.83
C ASP A 107 1.49 -6.27 24.62
N TYR A 108 1.43 -7.02 23.50
CA TYR A 108 1.97 -6.61 22.21
C TYR A 108 1.23 -7.26 21.05
N ILE A 109 0.98 -6.50 19.98
CA ILE A 109 0.35 -6.95 18.74
C ILE A 109 1.30 -6.71 17.58
N ALA A 110 1.87 -7.81 17.07
CA ALA A 110 2.78 -7.81 15.93
C ALA A 110 1.98 -7.99 14.63
N LEU A 111 1.81 -6.90 13.88
CA LEU A 111 1.12 -6.91 12.59
C LEU A 111 2.10 -7.02 11.42
N GLY A 112 1.68 -7.73 10.37
CA GLY A 112 2.30 -7.75 9.05
C GLY A 112 1.28 -7.44 7.97
N HIS A 113 1.72 -7.40 6.70
CA HIS A 113 1.00 -7.04 5.46
C HIS A 113 1.45 -5.68 4.91
N ILE A 114 1.54 -4.67 5.78
CA ILE A 114 2.04 -3.36 5.37
C ILE A 114 3.56 -3.34 5.47
N HIS A 115 4.22 -2.86 4.41
CA HIS A 115 5.67 -2.90 4.27
C HIS A 115 6.41 -1.69 4.87
N ARG A 116 5.67 -0.69 5.35
CA ARG A 116 6.22 0.45 6.10
C ARG A 116 6.01 0.24 7.60
N ALA A 117 7.09 0.39 8.37
CA ALA A 117 7.02 0.37 9.82
C ALA A 117 6.18 1.56 10.32
N GLN A 118 5.17 1.29 11.15
CA GLN A 118 4.29 2.33 11.68
C GLN A 118 3.56 1.87 12.95
N ILE A 119 3.18 2.85 13.77
CA ILE A 119 2.35 2.69 14.96
C ILE A 119 0.90 2.86 14.54
N ILE A 120 0.01 2.00 15.04
CA ILE A 120 -1.41 2.01 14.66
C ILE A 120 -2.27 2.62 15.75
N GLY A 121 -3.08 3.62 15.38
CA GLY A 121 -4.05 4.25 16.28
C GLY A 121 -3.43 4.93 17.50
N GLY A 122 -2.15 5.33 17.44
CA GLY A 122 -1.42 5.89 18.59
C GLY A 122 -1.06 4.86 19.69
N MET A 123 -1.34 3.57 19.47
CA MET A 123 -1.09 2.51 20.45
C MET A 123 0.31 1.94 20.27
N GLU A 124 1.25 2.26 21.16
CA GLU A 124 2.65 1.82 21.02
C GLU A 124 2.84 0.29 20.99
N HIS A 125 1.89 -0.46 21.56
CA HIS A 125 1.93 -1.92 21.58
C HIS A 125 1.34 -2.57 20.32
N VAL A 126 0.78 -1.80 19.38
CA VAL A 126 0.22 -2.30 18.10
C VAL A 126 1.01 -1.73 16.93
N ARG A 127 1.83 -2.56 16.29
CA ARG A 127 2.79 -2.10 15.28
C ARG A 127 2.88 -2.98 14.06
N TYR A 128 3.09 -2.34 12.90
CA TYR A 128 3.72 -3.00 11.76
C TYR A 128 5.23 -2.87 11.87
N CYS A 129 5.95 -3.96 11.62
CA CYS A 129 7.41 -3.94 11.45
C CYS A 129 7.83 -3.48 10.05
N GLY A 130 6.95 -3.60 9.06
CA GLY A 130 7.31 -3.35 7.67
C GLY A 130 8.10 -4.50 7.04
N SER A 131 8.53 -4.30 5.80
CA SER A 131 9.45 -5.20 5.13
C SER A 131 10.90 -4.94 5.59
N PRO A 132 11.77 -5.97 5.63
CA PRO A 132 13.18 -5.77 5.96
C PRO A 132 14.01 -5.21 4.78
N ILE A 133 13.49 -5.34 3.56
CA ILE A 133 14.07 -4.83 2.32
C ILE A 133 13.00 -4.03 1.55
N PRO A 134 13.37 -3.04 0.71
CA PRO A 134 12.40 -2.39 -0.17
C PRO A 134 11.77 -3.41 -1.13
N LEU A 135 10.44 -3.46 -1.16
CA LEU A 135 9.69 -4.36 -2.07
C LEU A 135 9.08 -3.62 -3.27
N SER A 136 9.03 -2.30 -3.21
CA SER A 136 8.59 -1.39 -4.27
C SER A 136 9.36 -0.07 -4.21
N PHE A 137 9.38 0.65 -5.33
CA PHE A 137 10.13 1.90 -5.47
C PHE A 137 9.62 3.03 -4.56
N ASP A 138 8.34 3.04 -4.20
CA ASP A 138 7.76 4.01 -3.25
C ASP A 138 8.24 3.80 -1.79
N GLU A 139 8.92 2.69 -1.52
CA GLU A 139 9.58 2.41 -0.25
C GLU A 139 11.05 2.82 -0.23
N CYS A 140 11.62 3.28 -1.34
CA CYS A 140 13.01 3.72 -1.42
C CYS A 140 13.26 4.95 -0.54
N GLY A 141 14.47 5.06 0.00
CA GLY A 141 14.86 6.14 0.91
C GLY A 141 14.24 6.09 2.31
N LYS A 142 13.35 5.12 2.58
CA LYS A 142 12.75 4.92 3.90
C LYS A 142 13.51 3.86 4.68
N SER A 143 13.79 4.15 5.95
CA SER A 143 14.45 3.21 6.83
C SER A 143 13.65 1.91 6.98
N LYS A 144 14.38 0.80 6.94
CA LYS A 144 13.85 -0.55 7.16
C LYS A 144 14.22 -0.99 8.56
N TYR A 145 13.26 -1.57 9.28
CA TYR A 145 13.41 -1.84 10.70
C TYR A 145 13.08 -3.29 11.04
N VAL A 146 13.73 -3.78 12.09
CA VAL A 146 13.29 -4.93 12.88
C VAL A 146 13.03 -4.43 14.29
N HIS A 147 11.89 -4.80 14.87
CA HIS A 147 11.54 -4.39 16.23
C HIS A 147 12.14 -5.35 17.25
N LEU A 148 13.04 -4.85 18.09
CA LEU A 148 13.48 -5.54 19.30
C LEU A 148 12.54 -5.17 20.44
N VAL A 149 11.64 -6.09 20.75
CA VAL A 149 10.61 -5.92 21.78
C VAL A 149 11.10 -6.54 23.09
N THR A 150 11.16 -5.74 24.14
CA THR A 150 11.56 -6.19 25.49
C THR A 150 10.37 -6.16 26.42
N PHE A 151 10.23 -7.23 27.22
CA PHE A 151 9.18 -7.37 28.22
C PHE A 151 9.81 -7.53 29.60
N SER A 152 9.18 -6.95 30.62
CA SER A 152 9.60 -7.03 32.02
C SER A 152 8.37 -7.27 32.88
N ASN A 153 8.45 -8.24 33.81
CA ASN A 153 7.36 -8.58 34.75
C ASN A 153 5.99 -8.80 34.07
N GLY A 154 5.96 -9.44 32.90
CA GLY A 154 4.72 -9.73 32.18
C GLY A 154 4.14 -8.54 31.39
N LYS A 155 4.86 -7.42 31.30
CA LYS A 155 4.42 -6.20 30.59
C LYS A 155 5.44 -5.75 29.56
N LEU A 156 4.96 -5.03 28.55
CA LEU A 156 5.80 -4.39 27.54
C LEU A 156 6.68 -3.32 28.21
N GLU A 157 7.99 -3.43 28.04
CA GLU A 157 8.97 -2.50 28.61
C GLU A 157 9.46 -1.51 27.56
N SER A 158 9.86 -2.01 26.38
CA SER A 158 10.37 -1.15 25.31
C SER A 158 10.25 -1.79 23.93
N VAL A 159 10.12 -0.96 22.90
CA VAL A 159 10.23 -1.37 21.49
C VAL A 159 11.35 -0.55 20.84
N GLU A 160 12.47 -1.19 20.54
CA GLU A 160 13.62 -0.56 19.87
C GLU A 160 13.57 -0.88 18.37
N ASN A 161 13.66 0.17 17.53
CA ASN A 161 13.70 0.04 16.09
C ASN A 161 15.14 -0.19 15.63
N LEU A 162 15.49 -1.43 15.28
CA LEU A 162 16.82 -1.76 14.76
C LEU A 162 16.85 -1.59 13.24
N ASN A 163 17.67 -0.67 12.73
CA ASN A 163 17.82 -0.44 11.30
C ASN A 163 18.43 -1.67 10.59
N VAL A 164 17.83 -2.07 9.48
CA VAL A 164 18.37 -3.09 8.58
C VAL A 164 19.31 -2.41 7.58
N PRO A 165 20.60 -2.81 7.49
CA PRO A 165 21.52 -2.28 6.49
C PRO A 165 21.01 -2.51 5.07
N VAL A 166 21.15 -1.48 4.22
CA VAL A 166 20.78 -1.57 2.80
C VAL A 166 21.97 -2.15 2.03
N THR A 167 21.74 -3.24 1.30
CA THR A 167 22.76 -3.90 0.47
C THR A 167 22.60 -3.62 -1.02
N GLN A 168 21.39 -3.22 -1.46
CA GLN A 168 21.08 -2.86 -2.83
C GLN A 168 20.44 -1.46 -2.84
N PRO A 169 21.13 -0.42 -3.31
CA PRO A 169 20.58 0.92 -3.40
C PRO A 169 19.55 1.02 -4.53
N MET A 170 18.50 1.80 -4.29
CA MET A 170 17.42 2.06 -5.23
C MET A 170 17.05 3.54 -5.17
N ALA A 171 16.73 4.14 -6.31
CA ALA A 171 16.27 5.52 -6.39
C ALA A 171 15.15 5.69 -7.43
N VAL A 172 14.31 6.71 -7.19
CA VAL A 172 13.22 7.08 -8.09
C VAL A 172 13.50 8.49 -8.59
N LEU A 173 13.54 8.66 -9.90
CA LEU A 173 13.75 9.93 -10.56
C LEU A 173 12.44 10.39 -11.20
N LYS A 174 12.02 11.62 -10.94
CA LYS A 174 10.77 12.17 -11.47
C LYS A 174 10.99 13.52 -12.16
N GLY A 175 10.32 13.73 -13.29
CA GLY A 175 10.30 15.02 -13.98
C GLY A 175 10.34 14.92 -15.50
N ASP A 176 10.70 16.03 -16.15
CA ASP A 176 11.07 16.06 -17.57
C ASP A 176 12.49 15.51 -17.81
N LEU A 177 12.86 15.31 -19.07
CA LEU A 177 14.17 14.76 -19.43
C LEU A 177 15.35 15.61 -18.89
N ALA A 178 15.21 16.93 -18.84
CA ALA A 178 16.25 17.82 -18.34
C ALA A 178 16.45 17.65 -16.83
N SER A 179 15.36 17.57 -16.07
CA SER A 179 15.35 17.30 -14.64
C SER A 179 15.93 15.92 -14.31
N ILE A 180 15.55 14.89 -15.08
CA ILE A 180 16.12 13.54 -14.93
C ILE A 180 17.63 13.57 -15.19
N THR A 181 18.09 14.27 -16.23
CA THR A 181 19.52 14.41 -16.53
C THR A 181 20.27 15.10 -15.39
N ALA A 182 19.70 16.16 -14.83
CA ALA A 182 20.27 16.86 -13.68
C ALA A 182 20.33 15.97 -12.42
N GLN A 183 19.32 15.14 -12.18
CA GLN A 183 19.30 14.19 -11.06
C GLN A 183 20.31 13.03 -11.26
N LEU A 184 20.55 12.59 -12.49
CA LEU A 184 21.54 11.56 -12.81
C LEU A 184 22.98 12.02 -12.51
N GLU A 185 23.24 13.33 -12.54
CA GLU A 185 24.55 13.91 -12.27
C GLU A 185 25.10 13.54 -10.89
N GLN A 186 24.24 13.25 -9.91
CA GLN A 186 24.66 12.86 -8.56
C GLN A 186 25.47 11.56 -8.51
N TRP A 187 25.37 10.71 -9.54
CA TRP A 187 26.12 9.46 -9.66
C TRP A 187 27.30 9.57 -10.63
N ARG A 188 27.56 10.75 -11.19
CA ARG A 188 28.75 10.96 -12.01
C ARG A 188 29.99 10.94 -11.10
N ASP A 189 31.02 10.26 -11.56
CA ASP A 189 32.30 10.08 -10.85
C ASP A 189 32.23 9.40 -9.48
N VAL A 190 31.07 8.81 -9.13
CA VAL A 190 30.91 8.00 -7.92
C VAL A 190 31.27 6.55 -8.24
N SER A 191 32.15 5.95 -7.44
CA SER A 191 32.38 4.50 -7.48
C SER A 191 31.37 3.84 -6.53
N GLN A 192 30.35 3.20 -7.11
CA GLN A 192 29.27 2.54 -6.36
C GLN A 192 29.09 1.09 -6.80
N GLU A 193 29.29 0.16 -5.87
CA GLU A 193 28.99 -1.25 -6.04
C GLU A 193 28.14 -1.76 -4.85
N PRO A 194 26.99 -2.41 -5.09
CA PRO A 194 26.36 -2.69 -6.40
C PRO A 194 25.76 -1.44 -7.07
N PRO A 195 25.48 -1.47 -8.39
CA PRO A 195 24.90 -0.35 -9.11
C PRO A 195 23.53 0.02 -8.55
N VAL A 196 23.18 1.31 -8.62
CA VAL A 196 21.90 1.81 -8.11
C VAL A 196 20.77 1.45 -9.07
N TRP A 197 19.72 0.81 -8.58
CA TRP A 197 18.53 0.52 -9.38
C TRP A 197 17.65 1.76 -9.50
N LEU A 198 17.32 2.14 -10.73
CA LEU A 198 16.54 3.34 -11.03
C LEU A 198 15.14 3.01 -11.57
N ASP A 199 14.16 3.73 -11.05
CA ASP A 199 12.82 3.90 -11.63
C ASP A 199 12.68 5.35 -12.10
N ILE A 200 12.38 5.54 -13.38
CA ILE A 200 12.30 6.86 -14.02
C ILE A 200 10.84 7.14 -14.39
N GLU A 201 10.24 8.11 -13.71
CA GLU A 201 8.88 8.59 -13.97
C GLU A 201 8.88 9.92 -14.72
N ILE A 202 8.41 9.88 -15.97
CA ILE A 202 8.43 11.02 -16.88
C ILE A 202 7.08 11.72 -16.83
N THR A 203 7.11 13.03 -16.56
CA THR A 203 5.89 13.85 -16.37
C THR A 203 5.42 14.53 -17.65
N THR A 204 6.23 14.55 -18.71
CA THR A 204 5.95 15.28 -19.95
C THR A 204 5.25 14.43 -21.01
N ASP A 205 4.46 15.10 -21.85
CA ASP A 205 3.76 14.50 -23.00
C ASP A 205 4.65 14.23 -24.21
N GLU A 206 5.91 14.70 -24.18
CA GLU A 206 6.87 14.50 -25.26
C GLU A 206 6.97 13.02 -25.67
N TYR A 207 6.92 12.80 -26.99
CA TYR A 207 6.75 11.50 -27.64
C TYR A 207 7.67 10.42 -27.05
N LEU A 208 7.04 9.37 -26.51
CA LEU A 208 7.66 8.23 -25.82
C LEU A 208 8.56 7.34 -26.70
N HIS A 209 8.53 7.49 -28.03
CA HIS A 209 9.18 6.59 -28.97
C HIS A 209 10.68 6.40 -28.68
N ASP A 210 11.41 7.47 -28.35
CA ASP A 210 12.88 7.43 -28.22
C ASP A 210 13.39 7.60 -26.78
N ILE A 211 12.49 7.66 -25.80
CA ILE A 211 12.89 8.07 -24.45
C ILE A 211 13.78 7.01 -23.77
N GLN A 212 13.48 5.74 -24.00
CA GLN A 212 14.31 4.64 -23.50
C GLN A 212 15.73 4.70 -24.08
N ARG A 213 15.86 4.99 -25.38
CA ARG A 213 17.15 5.11 -26.05
C ARG A 213 17.96 6.31 -25.53
N LYS A 214 17.30 7.45 -25.31
CA LYS A 214 17.95 8.64 -24.71
C LYS A 214 18.43 8.37 -23.30
N ILE A 215 17.59 7.78 -22.45
CA ILE A 215 17.94 7.42 -21.08
C ILE A 215 19.10 6.42 -21.06
N GLN A 216 19.05 5.38 -21.90
CA GLN A 216 20.13 4.39 -21.99
C GLN A 216 21.48 5.04 -22.34
N ALA A 217 21.50 5.94 -23.32
CA ALA A 217 22.72 6.67 -23.69
C ALA A 217 23.24 7.58 -22.55
N LEU A 218 22.34 8.17 -21.76
CA LEU A 218 22.72 9.00 -20.60
C LEU A 218 23.29 8.15 -19.45
N THR A 219 22.78 6.94 -19.25
CA THR A 219 23.16 6.08 -18.13
C THR A 219 24.33 5.12 -18.42
N GLU A 220 24.75 4.98 -19.68
CA GLU A 220 25.79 4.02 -20.09
C GLU A 220 27.13 4.22 -19.37
N SER A 221 27.46 5.45 -18.98
CA SER A 221 28.70 5.78 -18.26
C SER A 221 28.56 5.84 -16.74
N LEU A 222 27.35 5.62 -16.20
CA LEU A 222 27.04 5.79 -14.79
C LEU A 222 26.93 4.43 -14.08
N PRO A 223 27.24 4.36 -12.77
CA PRO A 223 27.13 3.14 -11.96
C PRO A 223 25.66 2.86 -11.56
N VAL A 224 24.75 2.90 -12.53
CA VAL A 224 23.30 2.78 -12.33
C VAL A 224 22.71 1.77 -13.29
N GLU A 225 21.62 1.13 -12.87
CA GLU A 225 20.87 0.17 -13.69
C GLU A 225 19.41 0.61 -13.73
N VAL A 226 18.94 0.97 -14.94
CA VAL A 226 17.56 1.42 -15.13
C VAL A 226 16.65 0.21 -15.27
N LEU A 227 15.73 0.03 -14.32
CA LEU A 227 14.78 -1.09 -14.33
C LEU A 227 13.45 -0.74 -14.98
N LEU A 228 12.99 0.50 -14.76
CA LEU A 228 11.67 0.97 -15.20
C LEU A 228 11.76 2.39 -15.77
N VAL A 229 11.03 2.60 -16.86
CA VAL A 229 10.76 3.93 -17.42
C VAL A 229 9.26 4.02 -17.66
N LEU A 230 8.58 4.85 -16.88
CA LEU A 230 7.13 4.96 -16.85
C LEU A 230 6.69 6.42 -17.04
N ARG A 231 5.46 6.62 -17.49
CA ARG A 231 4.80 7.93 -17.34
C ARG A 231 4.33 8.12 -15.91
N SER A 232 4.42 9.36 -15.42
CA SER A 232 4.00 9.72 -14.07
C SER A 232 2.58 9.24 -13.76
N ARG A 233 2.40 8.67 -12.56
CA ARG A 233 1.11 8.18 -12.09
C ARG A 233 0.08 9.29 -11.93
N GLU A 234 0.50 10.49 -11.55
CA GLU A 234 -0.41 11.64 -11.44
C GLU A 234 -1.11 11.94 -12.77
N GLN A 235 -0.40 11.73 -13.88
CA GLN A 235 -1.00 11.89 -15.20
C GLN A 235 -2.05 10.81 -15.48
N ARG A 236 -1.79 9.55 -15.09
CA ARG A 236 -2.78 8.46 -15.20
C ARG A 236 -4.00 8.71 -14.32
N GLU A 237 -3.80 9.20 -13.10
CA GLU A 237 -4.89 9.55 -12.18
C GLU A 237 -5.71 10.72 -12.71
N ARG A 238 -5.10 11.76 -13.30
CA ARG A 238 -5.83 12.85 -13.96
C ARG A 238 -6.65 12.36 -15.14
N VAL A 239 -6.11 11.46 -15.97
CA VAL A 239 -6.86 10.86 -17.08
C VAL A 239 -8.07 10.08 -16.56
N LEU A 240 -7.89 9.26 -15.51
CA LEU A 240 -8.97 8.49 -14.89
C LEU A 240 -10.00 9.38 -14.16
N ALA A 241 -9.56 10.46 -13.51
CA ALA A 241 -10.43 11.42 -12.84
C ALA A 241 -11.21 12.30 -13.83
N SER A 242 -10.64 12.57 -15.00
CA SER A 242 -11.32 13.28 -16.10
C SER A 242 -12.38 12.42 -16.78
N GLN A 243 -12.29 11.09 -16.65
CA GLN A 243 -13.34 10.17 -17.06
C GLN A 243 -14.40 10.10 -15.96
N GLN A 244 -15.39 11.00 -16.02
CA GLN A 244 -16.66 10.74 -15.36
C GLN A 244 -17.17 9.38 -15.84
N ARG A 245 -17.21 8.39 -14.94
CA ARG A 245 -17.77 7.05 -15.20
C ARG A 245 -19.29 7.13 -15.21
N GLU A 246 -19.84 7.93 -16.11
CA GLU A 246 -21.27 7.93 -16.37
C GLU A 246 -21.54 6.87 -17.43
N THR A 247 -22.57 6.07 -17.17
CA THR A 247 -23.06 5.09 -18.14
C THR A 247 -24.03 5.77 -19.10
N LEU A 248 -24.13 5.29 -20.35
CA LEU A 248 -25.09 5.85 -21.32
C LEU A 248 -26.54 5.79 -20.82
N SER A 249 -26.85 4.89 -19.89
CA SER A 249 -28.15 4.80 -19.22
C SER A 249 -28.46 5.94 -18.25
N GLU A 250 -27.45 6.64 -17.75
CA GLU A 250 -27.58 7.78 -16.82
C GLU A 250 -27.57 9.13 -17.55
N LEU A 251 -27.20 9.14 -18.83
CA LEU A 251 -27.11 10.35 -19.65
C LEU A 251 -28.40 10.54 -20.44
N SER A 252 -28.91 11.77 -20.47
CA SER A 252 -29.98 12.13 -21.40
C SER A 252 -29.45 12.11 -22.84
N VAL A 253 -30.35 11.90 -23.79
CA VAL A 253 -30.01 11.94 -25.22
C VAL A 253 -29.43 13.31 -25.62
N GLU A 254 -29.90 14.38 -24.97
CA GLU A 254 -29.37 15.75 -25.12
C GLU A 254 -27.94 15.89 -24.57
N GLU A 255 -27.64 15.27 -23.43
CA GLU A 255 -26.29 15.28 -22.86
C GLU A 255 -25.29 14.51 -23.73
N VAL A 256 -25.71 13.39 -24.32
CA VAL A 256 -24.91 12.65 -25.31
C VAL A 256 -24.62 13.52 -26.54
N PHE A 257 -25.61 14.27 -27.01
CA PHE A 257 -25.45 15.20 -28.13
C PHE A 257 -24.50 16.35 -27.80
N ASN A 258 -24.61 16.94 -26.60
CA ASN A 258 -23.70 17.98 -26.14
C ASN A 258 -22.24 17.49 -26.08
N ARG A 259 -22.00 16.25 -25.63
CA ARG A 259 -20.65 15.64 -25.67
C ARG A 259 -20.13 15.44 -27.08
N ARG A 260 -21.01 15.13 -28.04
CA ARG A 260 -20.63 15.03 -29.45
C ARG A 260 -20.27 16.40 -30.04
N LEU A 261 -20.99 17.45 -29.67
CA LEU A 261 -20.70 18.83 -30.08
C LEU A 261 -19.37 19.32 -29.49
N ALA A 262 -19.05 18.94 -28.25
CA ALA A 262 -17.79 19.31 -27.58
C ALA A 262 -16.52 18.74 -28.25
N LEU A 263 -16.66 17.77 -29.16
CA LEU A 263 -15.56 17.23 -29.97
C LEU A 263 -15.35 18.01 -31.29
N GLU A 264 -16.23 18.96 -31.62
CA GLU A 264 -16.17 19.79 -32.82
C GLU A 264 -15.82 21.23 -32.45
N GLU A 265 -15.08 21.92 -33.31
CA GLU A 265 -14.83 23.35 -33.17
C GLU A 265 -16.01 24.16 -33.72
N LEU A 266 -16.92 24.58 -32.84
CA LEU A 266 -18.15 25.29 -33.20
C LEU A 266 -18.19 26.68 -32.56
N ASP A 267 -18.76 27.65 -33.28
CA ASP A 267 -19.08 28.96 -32.70
C ASP A 267 -20.38 28.90 -31.86
N GLU A 268 -20.60 29.86 -30.97
CA GLU A 268 -21.79 29.89 -30.09
C GLU A 268 -23.10 29.88 -30.89
N SER A 269 -23.13 30.48 -32.08
CA SER A 269 -24.31 30.55 -32.92
C SER A 269 -24.66 29.20 -33.55
N GLN A 270 -23.64 28.45 -33.96
CA GLN A 270 -23.75 27.10 -34.50
C GLN A 270 -24.15 26.13 -33.41
N GLN A 271 -23.56 26.25 -32.21
CA GLN A 271 -23.90 25.42 -31.07
C GLN A 271 -25.38 25.60 -30.68
N GLN A 272 -25.84 26.83 -30.52
CA GLN A 272 -27.25 27.12 -30.20
C GLN A 272 -28.20 26.64 -31.29
N ARG A 273 -27.85 26.83 -32.57
CA ARG A 273 -28.68 26.38 -33.70
C ARG A 273 -28.77 24.86 -33.76
N LEU A 274 -27.66 24.15 -33.59
CA LEU A 274 -27.63 22.69 -33.62
C LEU A 274 -28.36 22.08 -32.42
N GLN A 275 -28.21 22.67 -31.22
CA GLN A 275 -28.97 22.28 -30.04
C GLN A 275 -30.47 22.46 -30.26
N HIS A 276 -30.90 23.62 -30.77
CA HIS A 276 -32.32 23.89 -31.01
C HIS A 276 -32.94 22.93 -32.04
N LEU A 277 -32.24 22.64 -33.14
CA LEU A 277 -32.71 21.68 -34.15
C LEU A 277 -32.83 20.28 -33.55
N PHE A 278 -31.82 19.86 -32.78
CA PHE A 278 -31.80 18.55 -32.15
C PHE A 278 -32.94 18.37 -31.14
N THR A 279 -33.13 19.32 -30.22
CA THR A 279 -34.22 19.26 -29.22
C THR A 279 -35.60 19.23 -29.88
N THR A 280 -35.78 19.98 -30.96
CA THR A 280 -37.03 20.00 -31.72
C THR A 280 -37.30 18.64 -32.36
N THR A 281 -36.31 18.03 -33.02
CA THR A 281 -36.46 16.70 -33.65
C THR A 281 -36.74 15.60 -32.65
N LEU A 282 -36.11 15.64 -31.46
CA LEU A 282 -36.38 14.70 -30.38
C LEU A 282 -37.84 14.78 -29.91
N HIS A 283 -38.35 15.99 -29.73
CA HIS A 283 -39.74 16.20 -29.30
C HIS A 283 -40.75 15.73 -30.35
N THR A 284 -40.47 15.95 -31.65
CA THR A 284 -41.34 15.47 -32.73
C THR A 284 -41.45 13.95 -32.74
N LEU A 285 -40.32 13.24 -32.67
CA LEU A 285 -40.29 11.77 -32.72
C LEU A 285 -40.83 11.12 -31.44
N ALA A 286 -40.63 11.74 -30.28
CA ALA A 286 -41.19 11.25 -29.03
C ALA A 286 -42.73 11.39 -29.00
N GLY A 287 -43.27 12.49 -29.52
CA GLY A 287 -44.71 12.71 -29.60
C GLY A 287 -45.45 11.77 -30.57
N GLU A 288 -44.77 11.23 -31.58
CA GLU A 288 -45.33 10.22 -32.50
C GLU A 288 -45.40 8.81 -31.88
N HIS A 289 -44.66 8.55 -30.81
CA HIS A 289 -44.63 7.24 -30.14
C HIS A 289 -45.67 7.07 -29.02
N GLU A 290 -46.33 8.16 -28.58
CA GLU A 290 -47.40 8.16 -27.57
C GLU A 290 -48.82 8.23 -28.18
N ALA A 291 -48.94 8.23 -29.51
CA ALA A 291 -50.20 8.20 -30.27
C ALA A 291 -50.46 6.83 -30.91
#